data_AF-A0AAF0LA68-F1
#
_entry.id   AF-A0AAF0LA68-F1
#
_cell.length_a   1.000
_cell.length_b   1.000
_cell.length_c   1.000
_cell.angle_alpha   90.00
_cell.angle_beta   90.00
_cell.angle_gamma   90.00
#
_symmetry.space_group_name_H-M   'P 1'
#
loop_
_entity.id
_entity.type
_entity.pdbx_description
1 polymer ?
#
loop_
_entity_poly.entity_id
_entity_poly.type
_entity_poly.pdbx_seq_one_letter_code
_entity_poly.pdbx_strand_id
1 'polypeptide(L)'
;MTDTALDGAPTVDDRRTAILEAAIAMFRDVAFHEASPELLAERAGTTVAELEESIGPWDTLVLATIEHWNAQRMAPILPLAERYGAVRFLRGIVEANVEDPALMRLLTAMLNIAATPGHPLAPRLQDRWLTFQLMVQRQLSRDIEAGREPDTMVPAYGSEQLIALYEGLQLQSMVRPGMDLVEAFDRAITRMREGWSRAYIPPVWEIDLPL
;
A
#
# COMPACT_ATOMS: atom_id res chain seq x y z
N MET A 1 2.26 4.15 54.45
CA MET A 1 2.54 5.46 53.83
C MET A 1 2.45 5.21 52.34
N THR A 2 1.34 5.66 51.78
CA THR A 2 0.79 5.28 50.48
C THR A 2 1.66 5.81 49.35
N ASP A 3 2.26 4.91 48.57
CA ASP A 3 2.85 5.23 47.28
C ASP A 3 1.75 5.05 46.23
N THR A 4 1.00 6.14 46.01
CA THR A 4 -0.06 6.19 45.02
C THR A 4 0.62 6.36 43.66
N ALA A 5 0.56 5.29 42.87
CA ALA A 5 0.95 5.29 41.47
C ALA A 5 0.33 6.50 40.74
N LEU A 6 1.18 7.29 40.10
CA LEU A 6 0.79 8.28 39.12
C LEU A 6 0.27 7.54 37.89
N ASP A 7 -1.03 7.21 37.90
CA ASP A 7 -1.78 6.81 36.71
C ASP A 7 -1.96 8.07 35.86
N GLY A 8 -0.96 8.34 35.02
CA GLY A 8 -1.02 9.43 34.05
C GLY A 8 -2.03 9.05 32.97
N ALA A 9 -3.15 9.78 32.88
CA ALA A 9 -4.10 9.62 31.80
C ALA A 9 -3.36 9.66 30.45
N PRO A 10 -3.69 8.76 29.49
CA PRO A 10 -3.02 8.72 28.20
C PRO A 10 -3.08 10.10 27.53
N THR A 11 -1.98 10.50 26.89
CA THR A 11 -1.98 11.75 26.13
C THR A 11 -2.95 11.64 24.95
N VAL A 12 -3.34 12.76 24.36
CA VAL A 12 -4.21 12.77 23.17
C VAL A 12 -3.60 11.95 22.03
N ASP A 13 -2.27 11.97 21.90
CA ASP A 13 -1.54 11.21 20.87
C ASP A 13 -1.54 9.71 21.16
N ASP A 14 -1.41 9.31 22.43
CA ASP A 14 -1.52 7.91 22.86
C ASP A 14 -2.93 7.36 22.59
N ARG A 15 -3.98 8.14 22.90
CA ARG A 15 -5.38 7.75 22.65
C ARG A 15 -5.64 7.59 21.16
N ARG A 16 -5.19 8.54 20.34
CA ARG A 16 -5.34 8.47 18.88
C ARG A 16 -4.65 7.23 18.32
N THR A 17 -3.41 6.98 18.74
CA THR A 17 -2.65 5.80 18.33
C THR A 17 -3.37 4.51 18.72
N ALA A 18 -3.87 4.39 19.96
CA ALA A 18 -4.61 3.21 20.41
C ALA A 18 -5.86 2.93 19.56
N ILE A 19 -6.62 3.96 19.17
CA ILE A 19 -7.77 3.81 18.28
C ILE A 19 -7.35 3.29 16.90
N LEU A 20 -6.26 3.83 16.34
CA LEU A 20 -5.75 3.40 15.04
C LEU A 20 -5.24 1.94 15.08
N GLU A 21 -4.58 1.52 16.16
CA GLU A 21 -4.18 0.13 16.37
C GLU A 21 -5.41 -0.80 16.47
N ALA A 22 -6.45 -0.38 17.20
CA ALA A 22 -7.70 -1.14 17.29
C ALA A 22 -8.39 -1.27 15.92
N ALA A 23 -8.34 -0.22 15.10
CA ALA A 23 -8.86 -0.23 13.73
C ALA A 23 -8.04 -1.17 12.82
N ILE A 24 -6.71 -1.18 12.92
CA ILE A 24 -5.85 -2.15 12.21
C ILE A 24 -6.22 -3.58 12.61
N ALA A 25 -6.34 -3.85 13.91
CA ALA A 25 -6.74 -5.17 14.41
C ALA A 25 -8.12 -5.58 13.87
N MET A 26 -9.07 -4.66 13.83
CA MET A 26 -10.38 -4.90 13.21
C MET A 26 -10.27 -5.24 11.72
N PHE A 27 -9.54 -4.45 10.94
CA PHE A 27 -9.39 -4.69 9.51
C PHE A 27 -8.62 -5.97 9.17
N ARG A 28 -7.81 -6.50 10.10
CA ARG A 28 -7.23 -7.85 9.97
C ARG A 28 -8.30 -8.95 10.02
N ASP A 29 -9.30 -8.78 10.87
CA ASP A 29 -10.31 -9.80 11.15
C ASP A 29 -11.52 -9.76 10.20
N VAL A 30 -11.97 -8.57 9.78
CA VAL A 30 -13.22 -8.42 9.00
C VAL A 30 -13.00 -7.76 7.65
N ALA A 31 -13.90 -7.99 6.70
CA ALA A 31 -13.90 -7.30 5.42
C ALA A 31 -14.32 -5.83 5.56
N PHE A 32 -13.91 -4.97 4.62
CA PHE A 32 -14.20 -3.54 4.70
C PHE A 32 -15.71 -3.22 4.80
N HIS A 33 -16.56 -3.98 4.11
CA HIS A 33 -18.02 -3.79 4.13
C HIS A 33 -18.71 -4.31 5.41
N GLU A 34 -17.98 -5.08 6.24
CA GLU A 34 -18.43 -5.57 7.54
C GLU A 34 -17.93 -4.67 8.68
N ALA A 35 -16.96 -3.80 8.41
CA ALA A 35 -16.44 -2.84 9.38
C ALA A 35 -17.40 -1.67 9.56
N SER A 36 -17.52 -1.19 10.80
CA SER A 36 -18.33 -0.02 11.13
C SER A 36 -17.76 0.76 12.33
N PRO A 37 -18.18 2.02 12.54
CA PRO A 37 -17.83 2.78 13.73
C PRO A 37 -18.23 2.08 15.02
N GLU A 38 -19.38 1.40 15.04
CA GLU A 38 -19.90 0.68 16.21
C GLU A 38 -19.02 -0.52 16.55
N LEU A 39 -18.64 -1.32 15.55
CA LEU A 39 -17.74 -2.47 15.75
C LEU A 39 -16.36 -2.01 16.25
N LEU A 40 -15.84 -0.90 15.72
CA LEU A 40 -14.59 -0.33 16.20
C LEU A 40 -14.72 0.18 17.64
N ALA A 41 -15.81 0.89 17.96
CA ALA A 41 -16.05 1.41 19.31
C ALA A 41 -16.11 0.27 20.34
N GLU A 42 -16.81 -0.82 20.02
CA GLU A 42 -16.83 -2.03 20.83
C GLU A 42 -15.42 -2.60 21.06
N ARG A 43 -14.65 -2.80 19.98
CA ARG A 43 -13.28 -3.36 20.05
C ARG A 43 -12.29 -2.47 20.78
N ALA A 44 -12.45 -1.16 20.66
CA ALA A 44 -11.59 -0.16 21.30
C ALA A 44 -12.04 0.18 22.74
N GLY A 45 -13.17 -0.38 23.22
CA GLY A 45 -13.69 -0.10 24.56
C GLY A 45 -14.11 1.37 24.75
N THR A 46 -14.64 2.01 23.70
CA THR A 46 -15.01 3.43 23.67
C THR A 46 -16.38 3.59 22.98
N THR A 47 -16.83 4.83 22.74
CA THR A 47 -18.08 5.12 22.03
C THR A 47 -17.82 5.71 20.65
N VAL A 48 -18.79 5.61 19.74
CA VAL A 48 -18.68 6.23 18.40
C VAL A 48 -18.45 7.75 18.49
N ALA A 49 -19.11 8.43 19.43
CA ALA A 49 -18.93 9.86 19.65
C ALA A 49 -17.49 10.21 20.04
N GLU A 50 -16.84 9.39 20.87
CA GLU A 50 -15.44 9.57 21.25
C GLU A 50 -14.47 9.29 20.10
N LEU A 51 -14.80 8.33 19.21
CA LEU A 51 -14.03 8.09 17.99
C LEU A 51 -14.09 9.31 17.05
N GLU A 52 -15.29 9.86 16.85
CA GLU A 52 -15.52 11.03 16.02
C GLU A 52 -14.84 12.29 16.59
N GLU A 53 -14.87 12.48 17.91
CA GLU A 53 -14.16 13.57 18.57
C GLU A 53 -12.64 13.43 18.43
N SER A 54 -12.10 12.21 18.53
CA SER A 54 -10.66 11.96 18.51
C SER A 54 -10.05 12.00 17.10
N ILE A 55 -10.74 11.45 16.10
CA ILE A 55 -10.19 11.29 14.74
C ILE A 55 -11.02 11.99 13.68
N GLY A 56 -12.34 12.02 13.85
CA GLY A 56 -13.29 12.53 12.87
C GLY A 56 -14.23 11.44 12.35
N PRO A 57 -15.03 11.74 11.31
CA PRO A 57 -16.00 10.81 10.76
C PRO A 57 -15.34 9.53 10.24
N TRP A 58 -16.14 8.48 10.08
CA TRP A 58 -15.69 7.13 9.65
C TRP A 58 -14.67 7.15 8.51
N ASP A 59 -14.97 7.89 7.43
CA ASP A 59 -14.09 8.02 6.28
C ASP A 59 -12.69 8.57 6.63
N THR A 60 -12.64 9.58 7.51
CA THR A 60 -11.38 10.16 8.01
C THR A 60 -10.63 9.14 8.87
N LEU A 61 -11.35 8.37 9.68
CA LEU A 61 -10.76 7.32 10.51
C LEU A 61 -10.16 6.21 9.65
N VAL A 62 -10.87 5.74 8.63
CA VAL A 62 -10.37 4.73 7.69
C VAL A 62 -9.09 5.20 7.00
N LEU A 63 -9.08 6.43 6.48
CA LEU A 63 -7.89 6.99 5.84
C LEU A 63 -6.72 7.13 6.81
N ALA A 64 -6.95 7.65 8.02
CA ALA A 64 -5.93 7.77 9.05
C ALA A 64 -5.37 6.39 9.46
N THR A 65 -6.23 5.37 9.52
CA THR A 65 -5.82 3.98 9.80
C THR A 65 -4.91 3.44 8.71
N ILE A 66 -5.26 3.65 7.44
CA ILE A 66 -4.43 3.24 6.30
C ILE A 66 -3.07 3.96 6.29
N GLU A 67 -3.05 5.25 6.62
CA GLU A 67 -1.82 6.04 6.69
C GLU A 67 -0.90 5.57 7.80
N HIS A 68 -1.45 5.37 9.01
CA HIS A 68 -0.71 4.87 10.17
C HIS A 68 -0.14 3.47 9.92
N TRP A 69 -0.99 2.55 9.46
CA TRP A 69 -0.57 1.17 9.15
C TRP A 69 0.50 1.14 8.06
N ASN A 70 0.32 1.92 6.99
CA ASN A 70 1.30 2.01 5.92
C ASN A 70 2.62 2.62 6.39
N ALA A 71 2.59 3.62 7.27
CA ALA A 71 3.81 4.21 7.83
C ALA A 71 4.62 3.18 8.64
N GLN A 72 3.94 2.40 9.49
CA GLN A 72 4.56 1.30 10.24
C GLN A 72 5.19 0.25 9.30
N ARG A 73 4.45 -0.20 8.28
CA ARG A 73 4.95 -1.15 7.28
C ARG A 73 6.15 -0.58 6.51
N MET A 74 6.10 0.69 6.12
CA MET A 74 7.11 1.32 5.29
C MET A 74 8.38 1.70 6.05
N ALA A 75 8.32 1.95 7.35
CA ALA A 75 9.48 2.36 8.16
C ALA A 75 10.73 1.46 7.97
N PRO A 76 10.64 0.12 8.06
CA PRO A 76 11.80 -0.75 7.81
C PRO A 76 12.15 -0.93 6.33
N ILE A 77 11.23 -0.61 5.41
CA ILE A 77 11.36 -0.91 3.97
C ILE A 77 11.93 0.29 3.20
N LEU A 78 11.60 1.52 3.58
CA LEU A 78 12.05 2.75 2.90
C LEU A 78 13.57 2.83 2.72
N PRO A 79 14.42 2.46 3.71
CA PRO A 79 15.88 2.47 3.52
C PRO A 79 16.38 1.57 2.38
N LEU A 80 15.60 0.56 1.96
CA LEU A 80 15.95 -0.32 0.85
C LEU A 80 15.96 0.41 -0.50
N ALA A 81 15.12 1.44 -0.66
CA ALA A 81 15.05 2.21 -1.91
C ALA A 81 16.36 2.94 -2.17
N GLU A 82 16.87 3.65 -1.17
CA GLU A 82 18.13 4.38 -1.28
C GLU A 82 19.33 3.43 -1.42
N ARG A 83 19.35 2.34 -0.66
CA ARG A 83 20.49 1.42 -0.62
C ARG A 83 20.58 0.48 -1.81
N TYR A 84 19.43 0.01 -2.31
CA TYR A 84 19.36 -1.09 -3.29
C TYR A 84 18.47 -0.80 -4.50
N GLY A 85 17.80 0.34 -4.55
CA GLY A 85 16.94 0.75 -5.65
C GLY A 85 15.48 0.30 -5.55
N ALA A 86 14.68 0.78 -6.50
CA ALA A 86 13.22 0.62 -6.53
C ALA A 86 12.77 -0.84 -6.55
N VAL A 87 13.48 -1.71 -7.28
CA VAL A 87 13.14 -3.13 -7.40
C VAL A 87 13.24 -3.85 -6.05
N ARG A 88 14.35 -3.67 -5.32
CA ARG A 88 14.50 -4.28 -3.99
C ARG A 88 13.54 -3.67 -2.97
N PHE A 89 13.26 -2.37 -3.10
CA PHE A 89 12.25 -1.69 -2.30
C PHE A 89 10.86 -2.32 -2.47
N LEU A 90 10.37 -2.49 -3.71
CA LEU A 90 9.07 -3.15 -3.94
C LEU A 90 9.07 -4.61 -3.50
N ARG A 91 10.18 -5.34 -3.68
CA ARG A 91 10.32 -6.69 -3.12
C ARG A 91 10.12 -6.70 -1.60
N GLY A 92 10.61 -5.67 -0.90
CA GLY A 92 10.38 -5.50 0.54
C GLY A 92 8.90 -5.31 0.88
N ILE A 93 8.15 -4.58 0.05
CA ILE A 93 6.70 -4.45 0.19
C ILE A 93 6.03 -5.81 0.00
N VAL A 94 6.45 -6.58 -1.02
CA VAL A 94 5.94 -7.93 -1.26
C VAL A 94 6.17 -8.84 -0.05
N GLU A 95 7.39 -8.85 0.51
CA GLU A 95 7.74 -9.61 1.72
C GLU A 95 6.81 -9.24 2.88
N ALA A 96 6.62 -7.95 3.17
CA ALA A 96 5.75 -7.50 4.24
C ALA A 96 4.25 -7.82 4.01
N ASN A 97 3.79 -7.85 2.76
CA ASN A 97 2.41 -8.22 2.44
C ASN A 97 2.15 -9.73 2.56
N VAL A 98 3.19 -10.57 2.47
CA VAL A 98 3.08 -11.99 2.75
C VAL A 98 2.89 -12.21 4.26
N GLU A 99 3.60 -11.42 5.08
CA GLU A 99 3.48 -11.45 6.54
C GLU A 99 2.13 -10.91 7.02
N ASP A 100 1.64 -9.82 6.43
CA ASP A 100 0.34 -9.21 6.75
C ASP A 100 -0.43 -8.81 5.48
N PRO A 101 -1.28 -9.71 4.93
CA PRO A 101 -2.01 -9.44 3.69
C PRO A 101 -3.21 -8.49 3.89
N ALA A 102 -3.59 -8.19 5.14
CA ALA A 102 -4.84 -7.49 5.43
C ALA A 102 -4.83 -6.02 4.96
N LEU A 103 -3.68 -5.34 5.02
CA LEU A 103 -3.56 -3.98 4.49
C LEU A 103 -3.83 -3.95 2.99
N MET A 104 -3.31 -4.94 2.24
CA MET A 104 -3.56 -5.01 0.81
C MET A 104 -5.02 -5.32 0.48
N ARG A 105 -5.67 -6.19 1.26
CA ARG A 105 -7.11 -6.43 1.15
C ARG A 105 -7.91 -5.13 1.35
N LEU A 106 -7.55 -4.32 2.36
CA LEU A 106 -8.18 -3.03 2.59
C LEU A 106 -7.93 -2.05 1.44
N LEU A 107 -6.68 -1.91 0.98
CA LEU A 107 -6.33 -1.03 -0.14
C LEU A 107 -7.06 -1.42 -1.44
N THR A 108 -7.21 -2.71 -1.72
CA THR A 108 -8.00 -3.20 -2.85
C THR A 108 -9.48 -2.84 -2.73
N ALA A 109 -10.07 -2.90 -1.53
CA ALA A 109 -11.44 -2.42 -1.31
C ALA A 109 -11.55 -0.90 -1.55
N MET A 110 -10.56 -0.13 -1.11
CA MET A 110 -10.52 1.32 -1.35
C MET A 110 -10.37 1.68 -2.83
N LEU A 111 -9.77 0.83 -3.65
CA LEU A 111 -9.65 1.08 -5.10
C LEU A 111 -11.03 1.21 -5.77
N ASN A 112 -12.02 0.41 -5.33
CA ASN A 112 -13.41 0.54 -5.81
C ASN A 112 -13.99 1.92 -5.49
N ILE A 113 -13.71 2.44 -4.30
CA ILE A 113 -14.13 3.79 -3.88
C ILE A 113 -13.41 4.85 -4.71
N ALA A 114 -12.10 4.71 -4.89
CA ALA A 114 -11.28 5.63 -5.67
C ALA A 114 -11.70 5.73 -7.14
N ALA A 115 -12.21 4.63 -7.70
CA ALA A 115 -12.69 4.54 -9.08
C ALA A 115 -14.15 4.97 -9.26
N THR A 116 -14.89 5.22 -8.17
CA THR A 116 -16.31 5.59 -8.24
C THR A 116 -16.47 7.08 -8.60
N PRO A 117 -17.11 7.43 -9.73
CA PRO A 117 -17.32 8.82 -10.11
C PRO A 117 -18.13 9.60 -9.08
N GLY A 118 -17.65 10.78 -8.70
CA GLY A 118 -18.34 11.67 -7.75
C GLY A 118 -18.23 11.25 -6.27
N HIS A 119 -17.51 10.17 -5.95
CA HIS A 119 -17.33 9.77 -4.56
C HIS A 119 -16.45 10.79 -3.79
N PRO A 120 -16.87 11.27 -2.60
CA PRO A 120 -16.13 12.30 -1.86
C PRO A 120 -14.68 11.94 -1.51
N LEU A 121 -14.40 10.65 -1.25
CA LEU A 121 -13.05 10.15 -0.96
C LEU A 121 -12.17 9.90 -2.18
N ALA A 122 -12.72 9.85 -3.39
CA ALA A 122 -11.96 9.45 -4.56
C ALA A 122 -10.72 10.32 -4.81
N PRO A 123 -10.78 11.67 -4.71
CA PRO A 123 -9.61 12.51 -4.94
C PRO A 123 -8.44 12.22 -4.00
N ARG A 124 -8.72 11.97 -2.71
CA ARG A 124 -7.67 11.67 -1.71
C ARG A 124 -7.01 10.32 -1.97
N LEU A 125 -7.80 9.31 -2.35
CA LEU A 125 -7.29 7.98 -2.67
C LEU A 125 -6.46 7.97 -3.96
N GLN A 126 -6.89 8.75 -4.96
CA GLN A 126 -6.15 8.93 -6.21
C GLN A 126 -4.82 9.66 -5.97
N ASP A 127 -4.82 10.75 -5.19
CA ASP A 127 -3.61 11.49 -4.84
C ASP A 127 -2.58 10.61 -4.11
N ARG A 128 -3.04 9.74 -3.21
CA ARG A 128 -2.20 8.75 -2.54
C ARG A 128 -1.53 7.79 -3.53
N TRP A 129 -2.30 7.25 -4.48
CA TRP A 129 -1.77 6.33 -5.48
C TRP A 129 -0.75 7.04 -6.39
N LEU A 130 -1.07 8.24 -6.88
CA LEU A 130 -0.18 9.06 -7.71
C LEU A 130 1.12 9.41 -6.97
N THR A 131 1.03 9.74 -5.68
CA THR A 131 2.20 10.01 -4.84
C THR A 131 3.12 8.79 -4.74
N PHE A 132 2.57 7.60 -4.57
CA PHE A 132 3.36 6.36 -4.57
C PHE A 132 4.00 6.10 -5.95
N GLN A 133 3.26 6.26 -7.04
CA GLN A 133 3.79 6.11 -8.40
C GLN A 133 4.95 7.07 -8.68
N LEU A 134 4.78 8.35 -8.33
CA LEU A 134 5.82 9.38 -8.51
C LEU A 134 7.06 9.09 -7.66
N MET A 135 6.90 8.54 -6.45
CA MET A 135 8.02 8.11 -5.61
C MET A 135 8.82 6.99 -6.28
N VAL A 136 8.15 5.96 -6.81
CA VAL A 136 8.81 4.84 -7.51
C VAL A 136 9.49 5.34 -8.79
N GLN A 137 8.82 6.20 -9.57
CA GLN A 137 9.40 6.81 -10.77
C GLN A 137 10.68 7.58 -10.45
N ARG A 138 10.65 8.45 -9.44
CA ARG A 138 11.84 9.22 -9.02
C ARG A 138 12.97 8.31 -8.57
N GLN A 139 12.65 7.22 -7.89
CA GLN A 139 13.67 6.25 -7.48
C GLN A 139 14.29 5.54 -8.69
N LEU A 140 13.49 5.14 -9.68
CA LEU A 140 13.99 4.55 -10.92
C LEU A 140 14.89 5.52 -11.70
N SER A 141 14.59 6.83 -11.72
CA SER A 141 15.50 7.84 -12.29
C SER A 141 16.87 7.82 -11.59
N ARG A 142 16.89 7.78 -10.26
CA ARG A 142 18.16 7.69 -9.48
C ARG A 142 18.87 6.36 -9.71
N ASP A 143 18.13 5.29 -9.93
CA ASP A 143 18.72 3.97 -10.20
C ASP A 143 19.42 3.94 -11.56
N ILE A 144 18.90 4.64 -12.57
CA ILE A 144 19.61 4.86 -13.86
C ILE A 144 20.88 5.68 -13.63
N GLU A 145 20.79 6.83 -12.94
CA GLU A 145 21.93 7.70 -12.65
C GLU A 145 23.05 6.96 -11.89
N ALA A 146 22.68 6.03 -11.01
CA ALA A 146 23.60 5.21 -10.24
C ALA A 146 24.06 3.92 -10.97
N GLY A 147 23.62 3.67 -12.20
CA GLY A 147 23.95 2.48 -12.99
C GLY A 147 23.35 1.16 -12.47
N ARG A 148 22.30 1.22 -11.65
CA ARG A 148 21.55 0.04 -11.14
C ARG A 148 20.51 -0.47 -12.13
N GLU A 149 19.97 0.43 -12.96
CA GLU A 149 19.01 0.13 -14.03
C GLU A 149 19.51 0.70 -15.36
N PRO A 150 19.11 0.12 -16.50
CA PRO A 150 19.59 0.55 -17.81
C PRO A 150 18.99 1.91 -18.22
N ASP A 151 19.77 2.70 -18.96
CA ASP A 151 19.37 4.02 -19.49
C ASP A 151 18.36 3.94 -20.64
N THR A 152 18.16 2.74 -21.21
CA THR A 152 17.12 2.44 -22.20
C THR A 152 15.71 2.41 -21.61
N MET A 153 15.56 2.32 -20.29
CA MET A 153 14.27 2.35 -19.61
C MET A 153 13.83 3.79 -19.33
N VAL A 154 12.58 4.11 -19.70
CA VAL A 154 11.95 5.40 -19.37
C VAL A 154 11.31 5.31 -17.98
N PRO A 155 11.75 6.07 -16.96
CA PRO A 155 11.28 5.91 -15.58
C PRO A 155 9.76 5.96 -15.37
N ALA A 156 9.05 6.77 -16.17
CA ALA A 156 7.59 6.85 -16.12
C ALA A 156 6.91 5.54 -16.53
N TYR A 157 7.42 4.87 -17.57
CA TYR A 157 6.90 3.56 -18.00
C TYR A 157 7.40 2.44 -17.10
N GLY A 158 8.65 2.53 -16.64
CA GLY A 158 9.21 1.57 -15.68
C GLY A 158 8.43 1.53 -14.37
N SER A 159 8.03 2.69 -13.82
CA SER A 159 7.22 2.74 -12.59
C SER A 159 5.83 2.15 -12.79
N GLU A 160 5.16 2.49 -13.90
CA GLU A 160 3.85 1.93 -14.26
C GLU A 160 3.91 0.40 -14.36
N GLN A 161 4.88 -0.13 -15.11
CA GLN A 161 5.08 -1.58 -15.29
C GLN A 161 5.38 -2.27 -13.96
N LEU A 162 6.28 -1.70 -13.17
CA LEU A 162 6.73 -2.26 -11.90
C LEU A 162 5.59 -2.30 -10.87
N ILE A 163 4.80 -1.23 -10.77
CA ILE A 163 3.63 -1.17 -9.87
C ILE A 163 2.53 -2.12 -10.35
N ALA A 164 2.20 -2.12 -11.65
CA ALA A 164 1.18 -3.00 -12.20
C ALA A 164 1.51 -4.49 -11.97
N LEU A 165 2.77 -4.88 -12.15
CA LEU A 165 3.25 -6.24 -11.90
C LEU A 165 3.10 -6.63 -10.43
N TYR A 166 3.55 -5.76 -9.52
CA TYR A 166 3.44 -5.96 -8.08
C TYR A 166 1.97 -6.05 -7.63
N GLU A 167 1.13 -5.07 -7.98
CA GLU A 167 -0.28 -5.02 -7.56
C GLU A 167 -1.07 -6.19 -8.15
N GLY A 168 -0.81 -6.55 -9.41
CA GLY A 168 -1.46 -7.68 -10.07
C GLY A 168 -1.12 -9.02 -9.43
N LEU A 169 0.14 -9.23 -9.03
CA LEU A 169 0.55 -10.45 -8.33
C LEU A 169 -0.03 -10.50 -6.91
N GLN A 170 -0.08 -9.36 -6.21
CA GLN A 170 -0.69 -9.27 -4.88
C GLN A 170 -2.19 -9.56 -4.92
N LEU A 171 -2.90 -9.04 -5.94
CA LEU A 171 -4.31 -9.35 -6.15
C LEU A 171 -4.51 -10.85 -6.38
N GLN A 172 -3.68 -11.46 -7.23
CA GLN A 172 -3.76 -12.90 -7.50
C GLN A 172 -3.47 -13.75 -6.27
N SER A 173 -2.51 -13.38 -5.42
CA SER A 173 -2.18 -14.16 -4.22
C SER A 173 -3.35 -14.21 -3.23
N MET A 174 -4.11 -13.11 -3.09
CA MET A 174 -5.29 -13.06 -2.20
C MET A 174 -6.39 -14.06 -2.58
N VAL A 175 -6.45 -14.50 -3.84
CA VAL A 175 -7.44 -15.48 -4.32
C VAL A 175 -6.82 -16.84 -4.69
N ARG A 176 -5.51 -17.03 -4.45
CA ARG A 176 -4.76 -18.26 -4.77
C ARG A 176 -3.91 -18.71 -3.56
N PRO A 177 -4.49 -19.48 -2.62
CA PRO A 177 -3.85 -19.81 -1.34
C PRO A 177 -2.49 -20.53 -1.43
N GLY A 178 -2.17 -21.18 -2.55
CA GLY A 178 -0.89 -21.87 -2.78
C GLY A 178 0.14 -21.07 -3.58
N MET A 179 -0.13 -19.79 -3.88
CA MET A 179 0.79 -18.97 -4.66
C MET A 179 1.95 -18.49 -3.79
N ASP A 180 3.18 -18.88 -4.13
CA ASP A 180 4.38 -18.22 -3.62
C ASP A 180 4.51 -16.84 -4.29
N LEU A 181 4.08 -15.80 -3.56
CA LEU A 181 4.05 -14.45 -4.06
C LEU A 181 5.46 -13.87 -4.26
N VAL A 182 6.41 -14.17 -3.36
CA VAL A 182 7.79 -13.67 -3.46
C VAL A 182 8.47 -14.28 -4.68
N GLU A 183 8.37 -15.60 -4.84
CA GLU A 183 8.94 -16.29 -5.99
C GLU A 183 8.29 -15.83 -7.30
N ALA A 184 6.96 -15.63 -7.31
CA ALA A 184 6.27 -15.10 -8.48
C ALA A 184 6.71 -13.69 -8.85
N PHE A 185 6.91 -12.81 -7.86
CA PHE A 185 7.45 -11.48 -8.06
C PHE A 185 8.86 -11.56 -8.63
N ASP A 186 9.76 -12.35 -8.02
CA ASP A 186 11.15 -12.51 -8.43
C ASP A 186 11.27 -12.99 -9.89
N ARG A 187 10.53 -14.03 -10.28
CA ARG A 187 10.54 -14.52 -11.67
C ARG A 187 10.04 -13.47 -12.66
N ALA A 188 8.98 -12.73 -12.29
CA ALA A 188 8.33 -11.79 -13.18
C ALA A 188 9.18 -10.50 -13.34
N ILE A 189 9.77 -10.01 -12.25
CA ILE A 189 10.64 -8.83 -12.29
C ILE A 189 11.94 -9.10 -13.05
N THR A 190 12.53 -10.30 -12.94
CA THR A 190 13.71 -10.66 -13.73
C THR A 190 13.43 -10.55 -15.23
N ARG A 191 12.28 -11.05 -15.70
CA ARG A 191 11.89 -10.97 -17.12
C ARG A 191 11.57 -9.54 -17.55
N MET A 192 10.93 -8.76 -16.69
CA MET A 192 10.62 -7.35 -16.99
C MET A 192 11.89 -6.51 -17.13
N ARG A 193 12.86 -6.69 -16.23
CA ARG A 193 14.15 -5.98 -16.25
C ARG A 193 15.01 -6.35 -17.47
N GLU A 194 14.92 -7.59 -17.94
CA GLU A 194 15.52 -7.98 -19.23
C GLU A 194 14.87 -7.26 -20.43
N GLY A 195 13.59 -6.87 -20.32
CA GLY A 195 12.94 -6.01 -21.31
C GLY A 195 13.45 -4.56 -21.25
N TRP A 196 13.70 -4.04 -20.04
CA TRP A 196 14.24 -2.70 -19.82
C TRP A 196 15.62 -2.47 -20.44
N SER A 197 16.45 -3.51 -20.55
CA SER A 197 17.78 -3.42 -21.16
C SER A 197 17.77 -3.29 -22.69
N ARG A 198 16.60 -3.43 -23.31
CA ARG A 198 16.42 -3.35 -24.76
C ARG A 198 15.81 -2.01 -25.14
N ALA A 199 16.21 -1.50 -26.30
CA ALA A 199 15.55 -0.34 -26.88
C ALA A 199 14.06 -0.65 -27.12
N TYR A 200 13.18 0.24 -26.68
CA TYR A 200 11.76 0.10 -26.95
C TYR A 200 11.50 0.24 -28.45
N ILE A 201 10.86 -0.78 -29.02
CA ILE A 201 10.34 -0.77 -30.38
C ILE A 201 8.82 -0.86 -30.25
N PRO A 202 8.06 0.18 -30.66
CA PRO A 202 6.61 0.12 -30.65
C PRO A 202 6.12 -1.13 -31.38
N PRO A 203 5.26 -1.95 -30.75
CA PRO A 203 4.69 -3.10 -31.42
C PRO A 203 3.84 -2.66 -32.62
N VAL A 204 4.07 -3.32 -33.76
CA VAL A 204 3.19 -3.21 -34.93
C VAL A 204 2.09 -4.26 -34.74
N TRP A 205 0.97 -3.85 -34.16
CA TRP A 205 -0.18 -4.74 -33.93
C TRP A 205 -1.08 -4.92 -35.16
N GLU A 206 -0.76 -4.24 -36.26
CA GLU A 206 -1.36 -4.51 -37.57
C GLU A 206 -0.84 -5.85 -38.10
N ILE A 207 -1.41 -6.92 -37.58
CA ILE A 207 -1.46 -8.19 -38.26
C ILE A 207 -2.65 -8.04 -39.20
N ASP A 208 -2.43 -8.09 -40.51
CA ASP A 208 -3.51 -8.15 -41.50
C ASP A 208 -4.47 -9.28 -41.13
N LEU A 209 -5.57 -8.95 -40.45
CA LEU A 209 -6.66 -9.87 -40.18
C LEU A 209 -7.54 -9.88 -41.44
N PRO A 210 -7.59 -10.98 -42.20
CA PRO A 210 -8.57 -11.09 -43.28
C PRO A 210 -9.98 -11.00 -42.67
N LEU A 211 -10.81 -10.13 -43.26
CA LEU A 211 -12.24 -9.95 -42.97
C LEU A 211 -13.03 -11.27 -43.08
#